data_AF-A0A0F9HZD2-F1
#
_entry.id   AF-A0A0F9HZD2-F1
#
_cell.length_a   1.000
_cell.length_b   1.000
_cell.length_c   1.000
_cell.angle_alpha   90.00
_cell.angle_beta   90.00
_cell.angle_gamma   90.00
#
_symmetry.space_group_name_H-M   'P 1'
#
loop_
_entity.id
_entity.type
_entity.pdbx_description
1 polymer ?
#
loop_
_entity_poly.entity_id
_entity_poly.type
_entity_poly.pdbx_seq_one_letter_code
_entity_poly.pdbx_strand_id
1 'polypeptide(L)'
;MVTVTDREVAFSFYRPMATQVFVAGDFNGWRPAELPMKRNDEGYWQAKMALPPGVFKFRYCADGLWYCDFASFGIEYGPFGPNSVVRVARRPLPV
;
A
#
# COMPACT_ATOMS: atom_id res chain seq x y z
N MET A 1 7.07 0.75 3.33
CA MET A 1 7.33 1.88 2.43
C MET A 1 6.49 1.72 1.18
N VAL A 2 5.89 2.81 0.72
CA VAL A 2 5.22 2.90 -0.58
C VAL A 2 5.95 3.93 -1.44
N THR A 3 6.17 3.61 -2.71
CA THR A 3 6.75 4.52 -3.69
C THR A 3 5.82 4.69 -4.88
N VAL A 4 5.94 5.82 -5.58
CA VAL A 4 5.14 6.14 -6.75
C VAL A 4 6.06 6.60 -7.88
N THR A 5 5.95 6.00 -9.05
CA THR A 5 6.65 6.38 -10.28
C THR A 5 5.62 6.50 -11.40
N ASP A 6 5.40 7.73 -11.87
CA ASP A 6 4.24 8.10 -12.70
C ASP A 6 2.91 7.69 -12.07
N ARG A 7 2.32 6.59 -12.53
CA ARG A 7 1.08 5.98 -12.01
C ARG A 7 1.31 4.61 -11.38
N GLU A 8 2.51 4.06 -11.49
CA GLU A 8 2.86 2.81 -10.81
C GLU A 8 3.10 3.11 -9.33
N VAL A 9 2.39 2.38 -8.49
CA VAL A 9 2.55 2.38 -7.04
C VAL A 9 3.16 1.04 -6.63
N ALA A 10 4.29 1.09 -5.94
CA ALA A 10 4.96 -0.07 -5.41
C ALA A 10 4.88 -0.06 -3.88
N PHE A 11 4.29 -1.10 -3.33
CA PHE A 11 4.17 -1.34 -1.91
C PHE A 11 5.26 -2.31 -1.46
N SER A 12 5.94 -2.00 -0.36
CA SER A 12 6.98 -2.83 0.24
C SER A 12 6.85 -2.87 1.75
N PHE A 13 6.80 -4.07 2.32
CA PHE A 13 6.53 -4.27 3.75
C PHE A 13 7.42 -5.38 4.33
N TYR A 14 8.30 -5.02 5.26
CA TYR A 14 9.20 -5.97 5.91
C TYR A 14 8.48 -6.74 7.01
N ARG A 15 8.24 -8.03 6.80
CA ARG A 15 7.71 -8.97 7.80
C ARG A 15 8.24 -10.37 7.48
N PRO A 16 9.48 -10.68 7.87
CA PRO A 16 10.15 -11.91 7.45
C PRO A 16 9.49 -13.17 7.99
N MET A 17 8.81 -13.07 9.14
CA MET A 17 8.11 -14.17 9.82
C MET A 17 6.63 -14.29 9.43
N ALA A 18 6.10 -13.36 8.62
CA ALA A 18 4.72 -13.48 8.18
C ALA A 18 4.56 -14.66 7.21
N THR A 19 3.38 -15.27 7.20
CA THR A 19 3.07 -16.41 6.31
C THR A 19 2.34 -15.94 5.06
N GLN A 20 1.50 -14.92 5.21
CA GLN A 20 0.79 -14.25 4.11
C GLN A 20 0.68 -12.76 4.41
N VAL A 21 0.82 -11.94 3.37
CA VAL A 21 0.62 -10.50 3.46
C VAL A 21 -0.23 -10.03 2.30
N PHE A 22 -1.16 -9.15 2.62
CA PHE A 22 -2.03 -8.46 1.68
C PHE A 22 -1.91 -6.96 1.87
N VAL A 23 -2.23 -6.20 0.82
CA VAL A 23 -2.46 -4.76 0.93
C VAL A 23 -3.93 -4.47 0.63
N ALA A 24 -4.57 -3.69 1.48
CA ALA A 24 -5.95 -3.28 1.30
C ALA A 24 -6.08 -1.76 1.45
N GLY A 25 -6.91 -1.16 0.64
CA GLY A 25 -7.11 0.28 0.62
C GLY A 25 -8.29 0.68 -0.24
N ASP A 26 -8.42 1.98 -0.46
CA ASP A 26 -9.54 2.54 -1.24
C ASP A 26 -9.63 1.96 -2.66
N PHE A 27 -8.48 1.61 -3.24
CA PHE A 27 -8.36 1.06 -4.60
C PHE A 27 -8.85 -0.38 -4.78
N ASN A 28 -9.03 -1.15 -3.69
CA ASN A 28 -9.62 -2.49 -3.74
C ASN A 28 -10.79 -2.63 -2.75
N GLY A 29 -11.45 -1.52 -2.43
CA GLY A 29 -12.60 -1.49 -1.53
C GLY A 29 -12.32 -2.10 -0.16
N TRP A 30 -11.07 -2.01 0.32
CA TRP A 30 -10.63 -2.60 1.58
C TRP A 30 -10.78 -4.13 1.66
N ARG A 31 -10.63 -4.84 0.53
CA ARG A 31 -10.71 -6.31 0.44
C ARG A 31 -9.30 -6.92 0.30
N PRO A 32 -8.70 -7.44 1.39
CA PRO A 32 -7.30 -7.90 1.36
C PRO A 32 -7.04 -9.02 0.35
N ALA A 33 -8.00 -9.93 0.19
CA ALA A 33 -7.90 -11.07 -0.72
C ALA A 33 -7.69 -10.67 -2.19
N GLU A 34 -8.01 -9.42 -2.57
CA GLU A 34 -7.87 -8.94 -3.95
C GLU A 34 -6.45 -8.52 -4.31
N LEU A 35 -5.56 -8.29 -3.33
CA LEU A 35 -4.17 -7.89 -3.60
C LEU A 35 -3.16 -8.56 -2.65
N PRO A 36 -2.87 -9.88 -2.87
CA PRO A 36 -1.79 -10.57 -2.16
C PRO A 36 -0.42 -10.01 -2.56
N MET A 37 0.48 -9.92 -1.58
CA MET A 37 1.87 -9.50 -1.78
C MET A 37 2.77 -10.73 -1.94
N LYS A 38 3.88 -10.56 -2.65
CA LYS A 38 4.90 -11.60 -2.83
C LYS A 38 6.08 -11.37 -1.90
N ARG A 39 6.48 -12.39 -1.14
CA ARG A 39 7.67 -12.36 -0.28
C ARG A 39 8.93 -12.57 -1.12
N ASN A 40 9.96 -11.77 -0.90
CA ASN A 40 11.31 -12.00 -1.43
C ASN A 40 12.20 -12.71 -0.39
N ASP A 41 13.42 -13.09 -0.80
CA ASP A 41 14.36 -13.83 0.07
C ASP A 41 14.87 -13.01 1.26
N GLU A 42 14.77 -11.68 1.17
CA GLU A 42 15.16 -10.74 2.22
C GLU A 42 14.05 -10.50 3.26
N GLY A 43 12.86 -11.10 3.10
CA GLY A 43 11.75 -10.96 4.04
C GLY A 43 10.85 -9.74 3.81
N TYR A 44 11.00 -9.06 2.68
CA TYR A 44 10.08 -8.03 2.21
C TYR A 44 8.92 -8.64 1.42
N TRP A 45 7.73 -8.14 1.68
CA TRP A 45 6.52 -8.40 0.91
C TRP A 45 6.30 -7.25 -0.07
N GLN A 46 6.06 -7.57 -1.35
CA GLN A 46 5.95 -6.59 -2.42
C GLN A 46 4.68 -6.77 -3.25
N ALA A 47 4.06 -5.66 -3.63
CA ALA A 47 2.98 -5.61 -4.61
C ALA A 47 3.11 -4.33 -5.45
N LYS A 48 2.67 -4.39 -6.70
CA LYS A 48 2.68 -3.24 -7.61
C LYS A 48 1.33 -3.13 -8.32
N MET A 49 0.88 -1.90 -8.54
CA MET A 49 -0.31 -1.63 -9.34
C MET A 49 -0.27 -0.24 -9.96
N ALA A 50 -1.06 -0.03 -11.00
CA ALA A 50 -1.32 1.31 -11.51
C ALA A 50 -2.51 1.92 -10.77
N LEU A 51 -2.36 3.17 -10.30
CA LEU A 51 -3.45 3.96 -9.72
C LEU A 51 -3.68 5.23 -10.55
N PRO A 52 -4.94 5.69 -10.69
CA PRO A 52 -5.19 7.00 -11.27
C PRO A 52 -4.66 8.10 -10.34
N PRO A 53 -4.44 9.32 -10.84
CA PRO A 53 -4.06 10.44 -10.00
C PRO A 53 -5.07 10.69 -8.87
N GLY A 54 -4.58 10.83 -7.65
CA GLY A 54 -5.44 10.92 -6.47
C GLY A 54 -4.71 10.66 -5.16
N VAL A 55 -5.47 10.65 -4.08
CA VAL A 55 -5.01 10.30 -2.73
C VAL A 55 -5.79 9.07 -2.30
N PHE A 56 -5.08 8.04 -1.83
CA PHE A 56 -5.69 6.78 -1.41
C PHE A 56 -5.16 6.38 -0.04
N LYS A 57 -6.04 5.82 0.77
CA LYS A 57 -5.72 5.24 2.07
C LYS A 57 -5.49 3.75 1.93
N PHE A 58 -4.57 3.21 2.71
CA PHE A 58 -4.28 1.78 2.72
C PHE A 58 -3.66 1.30 4.05
N ARG A 59 -3.69 -0.03 4.24
CA ARG A 59 -2.96 -0.75 5.28
C ARG A 59 -2.42 -2.08 4.74
N TYR A 60 -1.41 -2.62 5.43
CA TYR A 60 -0.98 -4.00 5.24
C TYR A 60 -1.74 -4.91 6.20
N CYS A 61 -2.12 -6.10 5.74
CA CYS A 61 -2.66 -7.17 6.57
C CYS A 61 -1.68 -8.34 6.51
N ALA A 62 -0.99 -8.64 7.61
CA ALA A 62 -0.10 -9.79 7.73
C ALA A 62 -0.65 -10.76 8.75
N ASP A 63 -0.92 -11.99 8.33
CA ASP A 63 -1.49 -13.05 9.19
C ASP A 63 -2.71 -12.58 10.01
N GLY A 64 -3.58 -11.77 9.42
CA GLY A 64 -4.79 -11.23 10.05
C GLY A 64 -4.59 -9.96 10.89
N LEU A 65 -3.35 -9.51 11.08
CA LEU A 65 -3.02 -8.30 11.80
C LEU A 65 -2.83 -7.11 10.86
N TRP A 66 -3.35 -5.95 11.24
CA TRP A 66 -3.34 -4.73 10.43
C TRP A 66 -2.20 -3.79 10.82
N TYR A 67 -1.50 -3.26 9.81
CA TYR A 67 -0.33 -2.40 9.98
C TYR A 67 -0.41 -1.16 9.10
N CYS A 68 0.03 -0.04 9.67
CA CYS A 68 0.28 1.20 8.93
C CYS A 68 1.72 1.28 8.45
N ASP A 69 1.90 2.09 7.42
CA ASP A 69 3.18 2.48 6.86
C ASP A 69 3.53 3.90 7.29
N PHE A 70 4.30 4.05 8.37
CA PHE A 70 4.75 5.35 8.85
C PHE A 70 5.77 6.03 7.91
N ALA A 71 6.28 5.30 6.92
CA ALA A 71 7.13 5.84 5.85
C ALA A 71 6.34 6.16 4.57
N SER A 72 5.01 6.18 4.62
CA SER A 72 4.15 6.57 3.50
C SER A 72 4.03 8.10 3.37
N PHE A 73 3.17 8.57 2.45
CA PHE A 73 2.97 10.01 2.18
C PHE A 73 2.22 10.73 3.31
N GLY A 74 1.81 10.02 4.35
CA GLY A 74 1.15 10.56 5.52
C GLY A 74 0.32 9.50 6.25
N ILE A 75 -0.20 9.88 7.41
CA ILE A 75 -1.11 9.06 8.20
C ILE A 75 -2.43 9.83 8.35
N GLU A 76 -3.55 9.14 8.18
CA GLU A 76 -4.89 9.68 8.42
C GLU A 76 -5.67 8.78 9.39
N TYR A 77 -6.29 9.35 10.41
CA TYR A 77 -7.08 8.58 11.37
C TYR A 77 -8.48 8.28 10.84
N GLY A 78 -8.84 7.01 10.85
CA GLY A 78 -10.20 6.53 10.57
C GLY A 78 -10.82 5.84 11.79
N PRO A 79 -12.09 5.40 11.67
CA PRO A 79 -12.82 4.75 12.77
C PRO A 79 -12.16 3.45 13.28
N PHE A 80 -11.28 2.85 12.48
CA PHE A 80 -10.54 1.63 12.83
C PHE A 80 -9.06 1.88 13.15
N GLY A 81 -8.69 3.14 13.45
CA GLY A 81 -7.31 3.56 13.72
C GLY A 81 -6.62 4.29 12.56
N PRO A 82 -5.29 4.48 12.62
CA PRO A 82 -4.54 5.19 11.58
C PRO A 82 -4.57 4.44 10.25
N ASN A 83 -4.51 5.15 9.13
CA ASN A 83 -4.36 4.63 7.78
C ASN A 83 -3.13 5.24 7.14
N SER A 84 -2.43 4.47 6.32
CA SER A 84 -1.33 4.96 5.49
C SER A 84 -1.90 5.71 4.29
N VAL A 85 -1.20 6.74 3.81
CA VAL A 85 -1.61 7.53 2.65
C VAL A 85 -0.62 7.33 1.51
N VAL A 86 -1.14 7.13 0.30
CA VAL A 86 -0.38 7.21 -0.95
C VAL A 86 -0.96 8.32 -1.83
N ARG A 87 -0.08 9.08 -2.49
CA ARG A 87 -0.46 10.18 -3.38
C ARG A 87 0.11 9.92 -4.78
N VAL A 88 -0.76 9.89 -5.77
CA VAL A 88 -0.39 9.76 -7.19
C VAL A 88 -0.61 11.10 -7.86
N ALA A 89 0.48 11.74 -8.29
CA ALA A 89 0.41 13.05 -8.91
C ALA A 89 -0.29 12.97 -10.28
N ARG A 90 -0.98 14.05 -10.66
CA ARG A 90 -1.35 14.25 -12.06
C ARG A 90 -0.08 14.54 -12.85
N ARG A 91 0.18 13.77 -13.90
CA ARG A 91 1.20 14.15 -14.88
C ARG A 91 0.78 15.49 -15.48
N PRO A 92 1.65 16.52 -15.48
CA PRO A 92 1.38 17.74 -16.25
C PRO A 92 1.18 17.36 -17.72
N LEU A 93 0.20 17.95 -18.39
CA LEU A 93 0.12 17.85 -19.84
C LEU A 93 1.38 18.49 -20.42
N PRO A 94 2.07 17.88 -21.40
CA PRO A 94 3.09 18.59 -22.15
C PRO A 94 2.44 19.84 -22.77
N VAL A 95 3.06 21.00 -22.53
CA VAL A 95 2.69 22.27 -23.20
C VAL A 95 3.13 22.26 -24.66
#